data_AF-A0A8C4LTV3-F1
#
_entry.id   AF-A0A8C4LTV3-F1
#
_cell.length_a   1.000
_cell.length_b   1.000
_cell.length_c   1.000
_cell.angle_alpha   90.00
_cell.angle_beta   90.00
_cell.angle_gamma   90.00
#
_symmetry.space_group_name_H-M   'P 1'
#
loop_
_entity.id
_entity.type
_entity.pdbx_description
1 polymer ?
#
loop_
_entity_poly.entity_id
_entity_poly.type
_entity_poly.pdbx_seq_one_letter_code
_entity_poly.pdbx_strand_id
1 'polypeptide(L)'
;MIVNVWYSVNGERLGTYMGHTGAVWCVDADWDTKHVLTGSADNSCRLWDCETGKQLALLKTNSAVRTCGFDFGGNIIMFSTDKQMGYQCFVSFFDLRDPSQIDNNEPYMKIPCNDSKITSAVWGPLGECIIAGHEGGELNQYSAKSGEVLVNVKEHSRQINDIQLSRDMTMFVTASKDNTAKLFDSTTLEHQKTFRTERPVNSAALSPNYDHVVLGGGQEAMDVTTTSTRIGKFEARFFHLAFEEEFGRVKGHFGPINSVAFHPDGKSYSSGGEDGYVRIHYFDPQYFEFEFEA
;
A
#
# COMPACT_ATOMS: atom_id res chain seq x y z
N MET A 1 13.55 13.85 5.69
CA MET A 1 13.35 13.13 4.42
C MET A 1 12.47 13.95 3.50
N ILE A 2 12.55 13.71 2.20
CA ILE A 2 11.77 14.43 1.18
C ILE A 2 10.81 13.47 0.50
N VAL A 3 9.61 13.93 0.17
CA VAL A 3 8.67 13.20 -0.68
C VAL A 3 8.71 13.87 -2.06
N ASN A 4 8.76 13.08 -3.13
CA ASN A 4 8.79 13.60 -4.50
C ASN A 4 7.45 13.33 -5.17
N VAL A 5 6.96 14.30 -5.94
CA VAL A 5 5.75 14.16 -6.75
C VAL A 5 6.13 14.26 -8.22
N TRP A 6 5.66 13.30 -9.01
CA TRP A 6 6.00 13.13 -10.41
C TRP A 6 4.73 12.98 -11.23
N TYR A 7 4.73 13.53 -12.43
CA TYR A 7 3.70 13.28 -13.42
C TYR A 7 3.90 11.89 -14.02
N SER A 8 2.88 11.04 -13.90
CA SER A 8 2.86 9.68 -14.43
C SER A 8 2.78 9.60 -15.96
N VAL A 9 2.48 10.71 -16.64
CA VAL A 9 2.23 10.76 -18.11
C VAL A 9 3.47 11.17 -18.90
N ASN A 10 4.30 12.07 -18.35
CA ASN A 10 5.48 12.60 -19.02
C ASN A 10 6.79 12.36 -18.24
N GLY A 11 6.71 11.89 -16.98
CA GLY A 11 7.87 11.68 -16.12
C GLY A 11 8.50 12.96 -15.56
N GLU A 12 7.88 14.12 -15.73
CA GLU A 12 8.37 15.37 -15.16
C GLU A 12 8.10 15.42 -13.65
N ARG A 13 9.04 16.01 -12.91
CA ARG A 13 8.87 16.22 -11.47
C ARG A 13 8.01 17.45 -11.24
N LEU A 14 6.84 17.28 -10.63
CA LEU A 14 5.99 18.40 -10.19
C LEU A 14 6.67 19.17 -9.05
N GLY A 15 7.15 18.46 -8.03
CA GLY A 15 7.71 19.10 -6.85
C GLY A 15 8.24 18.13 -5.80
N THR A 16 8.69 18.71 -4.69
CA THR A 16 9.19 17.96 -3.54
C THR A 16 8.61 18.54 -2.26
N TYR A 17 8.05 17.69 -1.40
CA TYR A 17 7.57 18.10 -0.08
C TYR A 17 8.69 17.94 0.93
N MET A 18 9.13 19.08 1.47
CA MET A 18 10.19 19.15 2.46
C MET A 18 9.58 19.52 3.82
N GLY A 19 9.83 18.70 4.83
CA GLY A 19 9.45 19.01 6.21
C GLY A 19 9.57 17.84 7.17
N HIS A 20 9.48 16.60 6.68
CA HIS A 20 9.65 15.42 7.53
C HIS A 20 11.06 15.31 8.07
N THR A 21 11.18 15.07 9.37
CA THR A 21 12.47 14.88 10.05
C THR A 21 12.92 13.42 10.02
N GLY A 22 11.96 12.48 9.93
CA GLY A 22 12.19 11.03 9.87
C GLY A 22 11.87 10.42 8.50
N ALA A 23 11.95 9.09 8.41
CA ALA A 23 11.51 8.30 7.25
C ALA A 23 10.00 8.41 7.05
N VAL A 24 9.57 8.57 5.80
CA VAL A 24 8.15 8.52 5.43
C VAL A 24 7.86 7.09 4.99
N TRP A 25 6.91 6.44 5.65
CA TRP A 25 6.58 5.03 5.38
C TRP A 25 5.47 4.89 4.35
N CYS A 26 4.49 5.78 4.42
CA CYS A 26 3.30 5.75 3.58
C CYS A 26 2.96 7.17 3.11
N VAL A 27 2.40 7.21 1.91
CA VAL A 27 1.86 8.41 1.29
C VAL A 27 0.56 8.00 0.63
N ASP A 28 -0.44 8.87 0.69
CA ASP A 28 -1.70 8.67 -0.01
C ASP A 28 -2.21 10.02 -0.54
N ALA A 29 -2.98 9.97 -1.62
CA ALA A 29 -3.53 11.16 -2.27
C ALA A 29 -5.05 11.12 -2.21
N ASP A 30 -5.67 12.28 -2.00
CA ASP A 30 -7.11 12.41 -2.04
C ASP A 30 -7.65 12.25 -3.48
N TRP A 31 -8.92 11.87 -3.59
CA TRP A 31 -9.63 11.68 -4.85
C TRP A 31 -9.72 12.96 -5.68
N ASP A 32 -9.85 14.11 -5.00
CA ASP A 32 -9.82 15.44 -5.61
C ASP A 32 -8.42 15.86 -6.07
N THR A 33 -7.36 15.09 -5.74
CA THR A 33 -5.95 15.39 -6.02
C THR A 33 -5.46 16.72 -5.42
N LYS A 34 -6.23 17.33 -4.50
CA LYS A 34 -5.86 18.58 -3.81
C LYS A 34 -5.02 18.34 -2.57
N HIS A 35 -5.24 17.21 -1.90
CA HIS A 35 -4.60 16.92 -0.62
C HIS A 35 -3.75 15.67 -0.72
N VAL A 36 -2.59 15.69 -0.07
CA VAL A 36 -1.70 14.54 0.08
C VAL A 36 -1.48 14.30 1.56
N LEU A 37 -1.69 13.06 1.99
CA LEU A 37 -1.44 12.61 3.36
C LEU A 37 -0.14 11.83 3.39
N THR A 38 0.69 12.09 4.40
CA THR A 38 1.98 11.41 4.57
C THR A 38 2.12 10.94 6.01
N GLY A 39 2.40 9.65 6.19
CA GLY A 39 2.67 9.04 7.49
C GLY A 39 4.16 8.76 7.68
N SER A 40 4.72 9.19 8.81
CA SER A 40 6.16 9.13 9.05
C SER A 40 6.53 8.48 10.38
N ALA A 41 7.78 7.99 10.42
CA ALA A 41 8.49 7.55 11.61
C ALA A 41 8.82 8.70 12.59
N ASP A 42 8.62 9.96 12.20
CA ASP A 42 8.79 11.12 13.07
C ASP A 42 7.62 11.33 14.05
N ASN A 43 6.74 10.32 14.16
CA ASN A 43 5.50 10.34 14.93
C ASN A 43 4.59 11.51 14.50
N SER A 44 4.53 11.78 13.20
CA SER A 44 3.59 12.73 12.63
C SER A 44 2.91 12.20 11.38
N CYS A 45 1.62 12.53 11.27
CA CYS A 45 0.86 12.55 10.04
C CYS A 45 0.82 14.00 9.55
N ARG A 46 1.09 14.24 8.26
CA ARG A 46 1.04 15.58 7.68
C ARG A 46 0.12 15.60 6.48
N LEU A 47 -0.71 16.64 6.43
CA LEU A 47 -1.54 16.93 5.27
C LEU A 47 -0.87 18.05 4.48
N TRP A 48 -0.68 17.81 3.19
CA TRP A 48 -0.05 18.73 2.26
C TRP A 48 -1.05 19.17 1.21
N ASP A 49 -0.93 20.41 0.77
CA ASP A 49 -1.55 20.90 -0.44
C ASP A 49 -0.75 20.41 -1.64
N CYS A 50 -1.41 19.72 -2.56
CA CYS A 50 -0.79 19.12 -3.74
C CYS A 50 -0.31 20.19 -4.73
N GLU A 51 -1.06 21.28 -4.89
CA GLU A 51 -0.77 22.32 -5.89
C GLU A 51 0.42 23.20 -5.46
N THR A 52 0.48 23.54 -4.17
CA THR A 52 1.50 24.47 -3.65
C THR A 52 2.66 23.77 -2.96
N GLY A 53 2.52 22.50 -2.60
CA GLY A 53 3.47 21.73 -1.80
C GLY A 53 3.66 22.26 -0.39
N LYS A 54 2.75 23.10 0.11
CA LYS A 54 2.76 23.63 1.47
C LYS A 54 2.08 22.66 2.42
N GLN A 55 2.60 22.59 3.64
CA GLN A 55 1.98 21.82 4.70
C GLN A 55 0.74 22.56 5.21
N LEU A 56 -0.43 21.92 5.13
CA LEU A 56 -1.71 22.46 5.60
C LEU A 56 -1.95 22.13 7.08
N ALA A 57 -1.69 20.88 7.47
CA ALA A 57 -1.92 20.41 8.83
C ALA A 57 -0.75 19.56 9.34
N LEU A 58 -0.53 19.62 10.66
CA LEU A 58 0.40 18.77 11.38
C LEU A 58 -0.34 18.00 12.46
N LEU A 59 -0.53 16.71 12.25
CA LEU A 59 -1.08 15.83 13.26
C LEU A 59 0.06 15.11 13.98
N LYS A 60 0.30 15.47 15.24
CA LYS A 60 1.36 14.84 16.05
C LYS A 60 0.81 13.58 16.70
N THR A 61 1.36 12.43 16.38
CA THR A 61 1.00 11.16 17.02
C THR A 61 2.01 10.83 18.12
N ASN A 62 1.63 9.95 19.05
CA ASN A 62 2.56 9.47 20.09
C ASN A 62 3.36 8.25 19.63
N SER A 63 3.01 7.66 18.49
CA SER A 63 3.65 6.49 17.90
C SER A 63 3.85 6.70 16.40
N ALA A 64 4.76 5.93 15.80
CA ALA A 64 5.05 5.98 14.38
C ALA A 64 3.85 5.53 13.56
N VAL A 65 3.65 6.16 12.41
CA VAL A 65 2.55 5.85 11.49
C VAL A 65 3.03 4.81 10.48
N ARG A 66 2.30 3.69 10.39
CA ARG A 66 2.64 2.57 9.49
C ARG A 66 1.93 2.68 8.16
N THR A 67 0.61 2.87 8.17
CA THR A 67 -0.20 3.12 6.98
C THR A 67 -1.08 4.33 7.15
N CYS A 68 -1.39 4.96 6.02
CA CYS A 68 -2.37 6.02 5.91
C CYS A 68 -3.25 5.73 4.69
N GLY A 69 -4.51 6.16 4.74
CA GLY A 69 -5.47 5.98 3.65
C GLY A 69 -6.62 6.97 3.71
N PHE A 70 -6.93 7.62 2.59
CA PHE A 70 -8.16 8.40 2.44
C PHE A 70 -9.37 7.48 2.27
N ASP A 71 -10.47 7.86 2.89
CA ASP A 71 -11.78 7.27 2.58
C ASP A 71 -12.22 7.64 1.16
N PHE A 72 -13.16 6.87 0.59
CA PHE A 72 -13.74 7.12 -0.73
C PHE A 72 -14.45 8.45 -0.84
N GLY A 73 -14.96 8.98 0.27
CA GLY A 73 -15.55 10.32 0.31
C GLY A 73 -14.53 11.46 0.42
N GLY A 74 -13.23 11.17 0.60
CA GLY A 74 -12.16 12.15 0.80
C GLY A 74 -12.23 12.94 2.12
N ASN A 75 -13.30 12.76 2.90
CA ASN A 75 -13.54 13.53 4.13
C ASN A 75 -12.89 12.90 5.36
N ILE A 76 -12.71 11.58 5.37
CA ILE A 76 -12.15 10.84 6.50
C ILE A 76 -10.78 10.31 6.09
N ILE A 77 -9.81 10.43 6.99
CA ILE A 77 -8.52 9.79 6.85
C ILE A 77 -8.38 8.69 7.90
N MET A 78 -7.78 7.59 7.49
CA MET A 78 -7.35 6.52 8.37
C MET A 78 -5.83 6.57 8.50
N PHE A 79 -5.32 6.34 9.69
CA PHE A 79 -3.93 5.92 9.84
C PHE A 79 -3.77 4.87 10.94
N SER A 80 -2.82 3.97 10.72
CA SER A 80 -2.43 2.95 11.69
C SER A 80 -1.16 3.36 12.42
N THR A 81 -1.15 3.16 13.73
CA THR A 81 0.06 3.39 14.55
C THR A 81 0.75 2.08 14.88
N ASP A 82 2.08 2.10 14.91
CA ASP A 82 2.87 0.95 15.31
C ASP A 82 2.75 0.65 16.82
N LYS A 83 2.99 -0.60 17.19
CA LYS A 83 3.09 -1.04 18.59
C LYS A 83 4.50 -0.74 19.09
N GLN A 84 4.67 0.39 19.77
CA GLN A 84 5.93 0.77 20.43
C GLN A 84 5.80 0.67 21.95
N MET A 85 6.92 0.48 22.66
CA MET A 85 6.92 0.27 24.12
C MET A 85 6.08 1.34 24.85
N GLY A 86 4.93 0.93 25.41
CA GLY A 86 4.00 1.77 26.16
C GLY A 86 2.74 2.24 25.41
N TYR A 87 2.70 2.15 24.08
CA TYR A 87 1.53 2.55 23.27
C TYR A 87 0.91 1.34 22.56
N GLN A 88 -0.41 1.20 22.69
CA GLN A 88 -1.16 0.16 21.98
C GLN A 88 -1.24 0.48 20.49
N CYS A 89 -1.36 -0.56 19.66
CA CYS A 89 -1.65 -0.42 18.24
C CYS A 89 -3.13 -0.01 18.10
N PHE A 90 -3.38 1.10 17.41
CA PHE A 90 -4.72 1.51 17.06
C PHE A 90 -4.79 1.97 15.61
N VAL A 91 -5.92 1.72 14.98
CA VAL A 91 -6.31 2.38 13.74
C VAL A 91 -7.14 3.60 14.14
N SER A 92 -6.66 4.79 13.82
CA SER A 92 -7.34 6.05 14.11
C SER A 92 -7.98 6.63 12.88
N PHE A 93 -9.18 7.21 13.06
CA PHE A 93 -9.91 7.96 12.06
C PHE A 93 -9.95 9.43 12.43
N PHE A 94 -9.70 10.27 11.45
CA PHE A 94 -9.83 11.72 11.58
C PHE A 94 -10.77 12.23 10.50
N ASP A 95 -11.69 13.10 10.89
CA ASP A 95 -12.50 13.85 9.93
C ASP A 95 -11.75 15.12 9.56
N LEU A 96 -11.55 15.36 8.27
CA LEU A 96 -10.88 16.55 7.75
C LEU A 96 -11.78 17.79 7.79
N ARG A 97 -13.09 17.63 7.94
CA ARG A 97 -14.07 18.74 7.95
C ARG A 97 -14.09 19.48 9.28
N ASP A 98 -13.70 18.80 10.36
CA ASP A 98 -13.68 19.36 11.71
C ASP A 98 -12.25 19.79 12.09
N PRO A 99 -11.87 21.07 11.90
CA PRO A 99 -10.53 21.55 12.22
C PRO A 99 -10.21 21.41 13.71
N SER A 100 -11.22 21.36 14.58
CA SER A 100 -11.05 21.11 16.01
C SER A 100 -10.46 19.73 16.32
N GLN A 101 -10.75 18.71 15.51
CA GLN A 101 -10.17 17.37 15.67
C GLN A 101 -8.68 17.36 15.30
N ILE A 102 -8.32 18.14 14.28
CA ILE A 102 -6.93 18.30 13.81
C ILE A 102 -6.12 19.08 14.85
N ASP A 103 -6.66 20.20 15.35
CA ASP A 103 -5.99 21.07 16.32
C ASP A 103 -5.84 20.41 17.69
N ASN A 104 -6.87 19.66 18.15
CA ASN A 104 -6.83 18.97 19.43
C ASN A 104 -6.24 17.55 19.36
N ASN A 105 -5.94 17.05 18.16
CA ASN A 105 -5.43 15.69 17.93
C ASN A 105 -6.31 14.60 18.57
N GLU A 106 -7.62 14.80 18.54
CA GLU A 106 -8.59 13.86 19.04
C GLU A 106 -9.26 13.17 17.85
N PRO A 107 -8.92 11.91 17.55
CA PRO A 107 -9.57 11.20 16.45
C PRO A 107 -11.04 11.00 16.76
N TYR A 108 -11.84 11.03 15.69
CA TYR A 108 -13.24 10.67 15.70
C TYR A 108 -13.47 9.25 16.25
N MET A 109 -12.61 8.31 15.88
CA MET A 109 -12.69 6.92 16.33
C MET A 109 -11.30 6.28 16.43
N LYS A 110 -11.11 5.41 17.43
CA LYS A 110 -9.93 4.55 17.59
C LYS A 110 -10.36 3.09 17.69
N ILE A 111 -9.82 2.25 16.82
CA ILE A 111 -10.02 0.81 16.87
C ILE A 111 -8.79 0.19 17.54
N PRO A 112 -8.91 -0.36 18.76
CA PRO A 112 -7.79 -1.02 19.43
C PRO A 112 -7.51 -2.38 18.79
N CYS A 113 -6.24 -2.66 18.48
CA CYS A 113 -5.81 -3.96 17.95
C CYS A 113 -4.82 -4.59 18.93
N ASN A 114 -5.31 -5.54 19.73
CA ASN A 114 -4.58 -6.12 20.85
C ASN A 114 -3.75 -7.36 20.47
N ASP A 115 -4.18 -8.12 19.47
CA ASP A 115 -3.66 -9.47 19.22
C ASP A 115 -2.30 -9.45 18.50
N SER A 116 -2.17 -8.65 17.44
CA SER A 116 -0.95 -8.53 16.64
C SER A 116 -0.84 -7.15 16.00
N LYS A 117 0.38 -6.67 15.78
CA LYS A 117 0.59 -5.34 15.18
C LYS A 117 0.05 -5.33 13.75
N ILE A 118 -0.65 -4.26 13.40
CA ILE A 118 -1.10 -4.04 12.03
C ILE A 118 0.09 -3.52 11.24
N THR A 119 0.37 -4.19 10.13
CA THR A 119 1.41 -3.78 9.18
C THR A 119 0.81 -2.94 8.06
N SER A 120 -0.38 -3.33 7.59
CA SER A 120 -1.09 -2.70 6.48
C SER A 120 -2.59 -2.63 6.75
N ALA A 121 -3.23 -1.52 6.37
CA ALA A 121 -4.68 -1.37 6.49
C ALA A 121 -5.22 -0.58 5.31
N VAL A 122 -6.38 -1.00 4.80
CA VAL A 122 -7.04 -0.40 3.65
C VAL A 122 -8.56 -0.34 3.86
N TRP A 123 -9.20 0.63 3.23
CA TRP A 123 -10.66 0.81 3.26
C TRP A 123 -11.36 -0.22 2.38
N GLY A 124 -12.18 -1.10 2.96
CA GLY A 124 -13.03 -2.02 2.21
C GLY A 124 -14.17 -1.30 1.46
N PRO A 125 -15.07 -2.06 0.79
CA PRO A 125 -16.13 -1.51 -0.04
C PRO A 125 -16.91 -0.36 0.61
N LEU A 126 -17.06 0.74 -0.13
CA LEU A 126 -17.86 1.92 0.26
C LEU A 126 -17.42 2.61 1.56
N GLY A 127 -16.23 2.30 2.09
CA GLY A 127 -15.73 2.89 3.33
C GLY A 127 -16.44 2.37 4.59
N GLU A 128 -17.29 1.34 4.47
CA GLU A 128 -18.01 0.78 5.62
C GLU A 128 -17.20 -0.26 6.39
N CYS A 129 -16.23 -0.88 5.72
CA CYS A 129 -15.35 -1.89 6.28
C CYS A 129 -13.89 -1.47 6.17
N ILE A 130 -13.04 -2.06 6.99
CA ILE A 130 -11.59 -1.86 6.96
C ILE A 130 -10.93 -3.22 7.00
N ILE A 131 -10.00 -3.43 6.10
CA ILE A 131 -9.25 -4.67 5.99
C ILE A 131 -7.86 -4.38 6.51
N ALA A 132 -7.46 -5.06 7.59
CA ALA A 132 -6.13 -4.94 8.17
C ALA A 132 -5.37 -6.26 8.05
N GLY A 133 -4.12 -6.14 7.62
CA GLY A 133 -3.13 -7.21 7.63
C GLY A 133 -2.27 -7.11 8.89
N HIS A 134 -2.10 -8.24 9.55
CA HIS A 134 -1.30 -8.35 10.76
C HIS A 134 0.08 -8.95 10.46
N GLU A 135 1.03 -8.69 11.36
CA GLU A 135 2.34 -9.35 11.34
C GLU A 135 2.23 -10.87 11.50
N GLY A 136 1.18 -11.34 12.20
CA GLY A 136 0.91 -12.77 12.41
C GLY A 136 0.38 -13.53 11.19
N GLY A 137 0.18 -12.85 10.04
CA GLY A 137 -0.42 -13.44 8.84
C GLY A 137 -1.95 -13.55 8.88
N GLU A 138 -2.57 -12.89 9.86
CA GLU A 138 -4.02 -12.77 10.00
C GLU A 138 -4.53 -11.58 9.19
N LEU A 139 -5.70 -11.75 8.59
CA LEU A 139 -6.49 -10.71 7.94
C LEU A 139 -7.74 -10.48 8.77
N ASN A 140 -7.90 -9.25 9.23
CA ASN A 140 -9.06 -8.84 10.01
C ASN A 140 -9.89 -7.82 9.24
N GLN A 141 -11.20 -8.05 9.21
CA GLN A 141 -12.16 -7.08 8.72
C GLN A 141 -12.84 -6.41 9.91
N TYR A 142 -12.78 -5.09 9.95
CA TYR A 142 -13.41 -4.27 10.97
C TYR A 142 -14.57 -3.50 10.37
N SER A 143 -15.65 -3.32 11.14
CA SER A 143 -16.69 -2.36 10.82
C SER A 143 -16.17 -0.94 11.09
N ALA A 144 -16.19 -0.06 10.09
CA ALA A 144 -15.74 1.32 10.25
C ALA A 144 -16.64 2.15 11.21
N LYS A 145 -17.87 1.71 11.45
CA LYS A 145 -18.86 2.41 12.30
C LYS A 145 -18.76 2.03 13.78
N SER A 146 -18.51 0.75 14.08
CA SER A 146 -18.46 0.24 15.47
C SER A 146 -17.03 -0.07 15.94
N GLY A 147 -16.10 -0.28 15.01
CA GLY A 147 -14.75 -0.73 15.32
C GLY A 147 -14.65 -2.20 15.74
N GLU A 148 -15.74 -2.94 15.63
CA GLU A 148 -15.77 -4.37 15.96
C GLU A 148 -15.16 -5.21 14.84
N VAL A 149 -14.48 -6.30 15.23
CA VAL A 149 -14.00 -7.32 14.29
C VAL A 149 -15.21 -8.07 13.75
N LEU A 150 -15.46 -7.98 12.45
CA LEU A 150 -16.51 -8.72 11.76
C LEU A 150 -16.05 -10.15 11.48
N VAL A 151 -14.89 -10.28 10.83
CA VAL A 151 -14.32 -11.56 10.40
C VAL A 151 -12.80 -11.52 10.61
N ASN A 152 -12.25 -12.64 11.06
CA ASN A 152 -10.80 -12.88 11.17
C ASN A 152 -10.48 -14.17 10.42
N VAL A 153 -9.51 -14.11 9.52
CA VAL A 153 -9.01 -15.26 8.77
C VAL A 153 -7.49 -15.33 8.87
N LYS A 154 -6.95 -16.52 9.15
CA LYS A 154 -5.51 -16.78 9.20
C LYS A 154 -5.05 -17.61 8.02
N GLU A 155 -4.66 -16.92 6.94
CA GLU A 155 -4.22 -17.55 5.69
C GLU A 155 -2.70 -17.47 5.44
N HIS A 156 -2.03 -16.47 6.01
CA HIS A 156 -0.59 -16.31 5.85
C HIS A 156 0.16 -16.84 7.07
N SER A 157 1.38 -17.31 6.82
CA SER A 157 2.27 -17.84 7.88
C SER A 157 3.28 -16.80 8.38
N ARG A 158 3.42 -15.69 7.64
CA ARG A 158 4.33 -14.58 7.93
C ARG A 158 3.59 -13.26 7.77
N GLN A 159 4.30 -12.17 8.09
CA GLN A 159 3.78 -10.82 8.00
C GLN A 159 3.28 -10.46 6.60
N ILE A 160 2.11 -9.83 6.59
CA ILE A 160 1.54 -9.22 5.38
C ILE A 160 2.19 -7.84 5.23
N ASN A 161 2.86 -7.61 4.12
CA ASN A 161 3.58 -6.35 3.87
C ASN A 161 2.70 -5.30 3.20
N ASP A 162 1.78 -5.72 2.34
CA ASP A 162 0.95 -4.83 1.54
C ASP A 162 -0.41 -5.45 1.27
N ILE A 163 -1.41 -4.58 1.18
CA ILE A 163 -2.80 -4.91 0.84
C ILE A 163 -3.29 -3.83 -0.10
N GLN A 164 -3.73 -4.22 -1.30
CA GLN A 164 -4.29 -3.30 -2.28
C GLN A 164 -5.62 -3.83 -2.80
N LEU A 165 -6.60 -2.94 -2.92
CA LEU A 165 -7.92 -3.29 -3.45
C LEU A 165 -7.94 -3.24 -4.97
N SER A 166 -8.88 -4.00 -5.52
CA SER A 166 -9.31 -3.84 -6.90
C SER A 166 -10.07 -2.53 -7.09
N ARG A 167 -10.16 -2.07 -8.35
CA ARG A 167 -10.84 -0.81 -8.68
C ARG A 167 -12.33 -0.83 -8.36
N ASP A 168 -12.96 -2.00 -8.50
CA ASP A 168 -14.36 -2.26 -8.15
C ASP A 168 -14.57 -2.52 -6.65
N MET A 169 -13.49 -2.56 -5.87
CA MET A 169 -13.45 -2.79 -4.42
C MET A 169 -13.97 -4.15 -3.96
N THR A 170 -14.37 -5.04 -4.87
CA THR A 170 -14.92 -6.34 -4.52
C THR A 170 -13.84 -7.31 -4.03
N MET A 171 -12.61 -7.13 -4.52
CA MET A 171 -11.48 -8.01 -4.22
C MET A 171 -10.29 -7.19 -3.70
N PHE A 172 -9.37 -7.87 -3.03
CA PHE A 172 -8.08 -7.30 -2.70
C PHE A 172 -6.98 -8.34 -2.82
N VAL A 173 -5.79 -7.85 -3.12
CA VAL A 173 -4.58 -8.66 -3.17
C VAL A 173 -3.74 -8.42 -1.92
N THR A 174 -3.18 -9.49 -1.38
CA THR A 174 -2.23 -9.45 -0.28
C THR A 174 -0.83 -9.82 -0.76
N ALA A 175 0.18 -9.18 -0.18
CA ALA A 175 1.58 -9.55 -0.36
C ALA A 175 2.18 -9.96 0.98
N SER A 176 2.82 -11.13 1.05
CA SER A 176 3.42 -11.64 2.28
C SER A 176 4.87 -12.09 2.11
N LYS A 177 5.63 -12.01 3.21
CA LYS A 177 7.00 -12.55 3.28
C LYS A 177 7.07 -14.07 3.21
N ASP A 178 5.94 -14.78 3.18
CA ASP A 178 5.87 -16.24 3.00
C ASP A 178 5.95 -16.70 1.53
N ASN A 179 6.37 -15.80 0.63
CA ASN A 179 6.51 -16.00 -0.81
C ASN A 179 5.19 -16.18 -1.57
N THR A 180 4.06 -15.89 -0.90
CA THR A 180 2.73 -15.96 -1.52
C THR A 180 2.14 -14.57 -1.65
N ALA A 181 1.44 -14.36 -2.76
CA ALA A 181 0.41 -13.34 -2.86
C ALA A 181 -0.93 -14.05 -3.02
N LYS A 182 -1.96 -13.57 -2.34
CA LYS A 182 -3.29 -14.19 -2.38
C LYS A 182 -4.32 -13.16 -2.78
N LEU A 183 -5.31 -13.60 -3.53
CA LEU A 183 -6.50 -12.82 -3.86
C LEU A 183 -7.63 -13.23 -2.91
N PHE A 184 -8.31 -12.23 -2.38
CA PHE A 184 -9.40 -12.40 -1.44
C PHE A 184 -10.63 -11.61 -1.88
N ASP A 185 -11.80 -12.13 -1.52
CA ASP A 185 -13.04 -11.36 -1.53
C ASP A 185 -13.05 -10.40 -0.34
N SER A 186 -13.34 -9.12 -0.60
CA SER A 186 -13.41 -8.07 0.42
C SER A 186 -14.58 -8.24 1.40
N THR A 187 -15.65 -8.92 0.99
CA THR A 187 -16.89 -9.03 1.77
C THR A 187 -16.90 -10.26 2.67
N THR A 188 -16.41 -11.40 2.18
CA THR A 188 -16.41 -12.67 2.91
C THR A 188 -15.05 -13.04 3.50
N LEU A 189 -13.97 -12.35 3.08
CA LEU A 189 -12.58 -12.74 3.34
C LEU A 189 -12.23 -14.16 2.88
N GLU A 190 -12.97 -14.69 1.91
CA GLU A 190 -12.65 -15.99 1.33
C GLU A 190 -11.45 -15.90 0.39
N HIS A 191 -10.54 -16.86 0.55
CA HIS A 191 -9.40 -17.04 -0.32
C HIS A 191 -9.86 -17.52 -1.70
N GLN A 192 -9.52 -16.77 -2.76
CA GLN A 192 -9.90 -17.12 -4.13
C GLN A 192 -8.75 -17.73 -4.93
N LYS A 193 -7.58 -17.07 -4.93
CA LYS A 193 -6.43 -17.42 -5.78
C LYS A 193 -5.12 -17.32 -5.04
N THR A 194 -4.15 -18.18 -5.36
CA THR A 194 -2.80 -18.12 -4.76
C THR A 194 -1.74 -17.99 -5.83
N PHE A 195 -1.05 -16.86 -5.84
CA PHE A 195 0.12 -16.65 -6.68
C PHE A 195 1.38 -17.00 -5.88
N ARG A 196 2.00 -18.12 -6.23
CA ARG A 196 3.24 -18.57 -5.59
C ARG A 196 4.45 -18.04 -6.33
N THR A 197 5.38 -17.47 -5.57
CA THR A 197 6.64 -16.98 -6.10
C THR A 197 7.80 -17.67 -5.38
N GLU A 198 8.99 -17.64 -5.99
CA GLU A 198 10.19 -18.26 -5.41
C GLU A 198 10.82 -17.38 -4.32
N ARG A 199 10.46 -16.09 -4.29
CA ARG A 199 11.03 -15.07 -3.41
C ARG A 199 9.93 -14.41 -2.58
N PRO A 200 10.26 -13.77 -1.46
CA PRO A 200 9.29 -13.01 -0.67
C PRO A 200 8.63 -11.90 -1.49
N VAL A 201 7.33 -11.71 -1.31
CA VAL A 201 6.57 -10.63 -1.95
C VAL A 201 6.45 -9.47 -0.96
N ASN A 202 6.85 -8.28 -1.39
CA ASN A 202 6.78 -7.08 -0.56
C ASN A 202 5.55 -6.24 -0.88
N SER A 203 5.14 -6.20 -2.15
CA SER A 203 3.97 -5.44 -2.60
C SER A 203 3.29 -6.15 -3.75
N ALA A 204 1.98 -6.03 -3.82
CA ALA A 204 1.15 -6.61 -4.86
C ALA A 204 0.07 -5.60 -5.24
N ALA A 205 -0.17 -5.47 -6.55
CA ALA A 205 -1.18 -4.56 -7.08
C ALA A 205 -2.02 -5.26 -8.15
N LEU A 206 -3.30 -4.89 -8.24
CA LEU A 206 -4.23 -5.39 -9.25
C LEU A 206 -4.34 -4.41 -10.42
N SER A 207 -4.27 -4.94 -11.63
CA SER A 207 -4.51 -4.15 -12.83
C SER A 207 -6.00 -3.77 -12.90
N PRO A 208 -6.35 -2.50 -13.16
CA PRO A 208 -7.74 -2.08 -13.19
C PRO A 208 -8.47 -2.43 -14.49
N ASN A 209 -7.74 -2.64 -15.59
CA ASN A 209 -8.34 -2.87 -16.92
C ASN A 209 -8.36 -4.34 -17.34
N TYR A 210 -7.43 -5.14 -16.83
CA TYR A 210 -7.20 -6.51 -17.24
C TYR A 210 -7.12 -7.41 -16.02
N ASP A 211 -7.40 -8.69 -16.22
CA ASP A 211 -7.29 -9.74 -15.20
C ASP A 211 -5.82 -10.09 -14.92
N HIS A 212 -5.01 -9.08 -14.59
CA HIS A 212 -3.59 -9.20 -14.30
C HIS A 212 -3.28 -8.72 -12.89
N VAL A 213 -2.37 -9.41 -12.22
CA VAL A 213 -1.79 -8.99 -10.95
C VAL A 213 -0.29 -8.80 -11.14
N VAL A 214 0.24 -7.71 -10.60
CA VAL A 214 1.69 -7.46 -10.55
C VAL A 214 2.17 -7.70 -9.14
N LEU A 215 3.24 -8.48 -9.03
CA LEU A 215 3.89 -8.80 -7.77
C LEU A 215 5.31 -8.23 -7.78
N GLY A 216 5.61 -7.42 -6.78
CA GLY A 216 6.93 -6.87 -6.52
C GLY A 216 7.52 -7.48 -5.25
N GLY A 217 8.74 -7.97 -5.34
CA GLY A 217 9.40 -8.55 -4.18
C GLY A 217 10.90 -8.69 -4.35
N GLY A 218 11.49 -9.46 -3.45
CA GLY A 218 12.92 -9.68 -3.39
C GLY A 218 13.36 -10.02 -1.97
N GLN A 219 14.44 -10.77 -1.88
CA GLN A 219 15.12 -11.00 -0.61
C GLN A 219 16.04 -9.82 -0.32
N GLU A 220 16.06 -9.37 0.94
CA GLU A 220 16.82 -8.20 1.40
C GLU A 220 18.28 -8.31 0.95
N ALA A 221 18.84 -7.20 0.45
CA ALA A 221 20.18 -7.17 -0.14
C ALA A 221 21.29 -7.63 0.82
N MET A 222 21.04 -7.58 2.14
CA MET A 222 21.96 -8.02 3.19
C MET A 222 22.26 -9.53 3.14
N ASP A 223 21.28 -10.35 2.70
CA ASP A 223 21.44 -11.79 2.50
C ASP A 223 22.16 -12.14 1.17
N VAL A 224 22.30 -11.17 0.26
CA VAL A 224 22.77 -11.36 -1.14
C VAL A 224 24.21 -10.85 -1.34
N THR A 225 24.99 -10.68 -0.27
CA THR A 225 26.31 -10.01 -0.24
C THR A 225 27.47 -10.75 -0.95
N THR A 226 27.23 -11.55 -2.01
CA THR A 226 28.29 -12.24 -2.76
C THR A 226 28.30 -12.05 -4.28
N THR A 227 27.71 -10.98 -4.85
CA THR A 227 28.14 -10.59 -6.21
C THR A 227 27.96 -9.11 -6.52
N SER A 228 29.11 -8.44 -6.57
CA SER A 228 29.46 -7.22 -7.28
C SER A 228 28.54 -6.78 -8.44
N THR A 229 27.88 -5.65 -8.23
CA THR A 229 27.86 -4.47 -9.12
C THR A 229 27.28 -4.51 -10.55
N ARG A 230 26.60 -5.55 -11.06
CA ARG A 230 26.11 -5.45 -12.46
C ARG A 230 24.92 -6.27 -12.94
N ILE A 231 24.06 -6.78 -12.06
CA ILE A 231 22.89 -7.54 -12.52
C ILE A 231 21.64 -7.05 -11.79
N GLY A 232 20.80 -6.27 -12.47
CA GLY A 232 19.41 -6.03 -12.07
C GLY A 232 18.65 -7.35 -12.09
N LYS A 233 18.74 -8.11 -10.99
CA LYS A 233 18.10 -9.42 -10.80
C LYS A 233 16.75 -9.32 -10.09
N PHE A 234 16.27 -8.12 -9.80
CA PHE A 234 14.96 -7.92 -9.23
C PHE A 234 13.98 -7.57 -10.34
N GLU A 235 12.89 -8.33 -10.37
CA GLU A 235 11.90 -8.32 -11.43
C GLU A 235 10.52 -8.17 -10.82
N ALA A 236 9.68 -7.34 -11.45
CA ALA A 236 8.25 -7.34 -11.22
C ALA A 236 7.65 -8.51 -12.01
N ARG A 237 6.85 -9.35 -11.36
CA ARG A 237 6.24 -10.53 -11.97
C ARG A 237 4.77 -10.26 -12.26
N PHE A 238 4.36 -10.58 -13.48
CA PHE A 238 2.98 -10.45 -13.93
C PHE A 238 2.33 -11.83 -13.99
N PHE A 239 1.21 -11.97 -13.30
CA PHE A 239 0.40 -13.18 -13.29
C PHE A 239 -0.99 -12.88 -13.84
N HIS A 240 -1.56 -13.88 -14.51
CA HIS A 240 -2.96 -13.85 -14.89
C HIS A 240 -3.84 -14.18 -13.67
N LEU A 241 -4.82 -13.35 -13.37
CA LEU A 241 -5.66 -13.42 -12.18
C LEU A 241 -6.52 -14.69 -12.15
N ALA A 242 -7.12 -15.07 -13.28
CA ALA A 242 -7.92 -16.29 -13.40
C ALA A 242 -7.08 -17.59 -13.37
N PHE A 243 -5.99 -17.65 -14.14
CA PHE A 243 -5.21 -18.88 -14.38
C PHE A 243 -4.06 -19.11 -13.40
N GLU A 244 -3.65 -18.11 -12.62
CA GLU A 244 -2.50 -18.16 -11.72
C GLU A 244 -1.15 -18.40 -12.44
N GLU A 245 -1.11 -18.17 -13.75
CA GLU A 245 0.09 -18.37 -14.57
C GLU A 245 0.89 -17.08 -14.70
N GLU A 246 2.21 -17.23 -14.57
CA GLU A 246 3.17 -16.15 -14.81
C GLU A 246 3.36 -15.95 -16.31
N PHE A 247 3.12 -14.74 -16.80
CA PHE A 247 3.22 -14.43 -18.23
C PHE A 247 4.28 -13.38 -18.57
N GLY A 248 4.77 -12.65 -17.57
CA GLY A 248 5.71 -11.56 -17.80
C GLY A 248 6.63 -11.31 -16.62
N ARG A 249 7.90 -11.00 -16.92
CA ARG A 249 8.89 -10.54 -15.96
C ARG A 249 9.50 -9.24 -16.46
N VAL A 250 9.31 -8.16 -15.70
CA VAL A 250 9.92 -6.87 -16.01
C VAL A 250 11.13 -6.66 -15.12
N LYS A 251 12.31 -6.78 -15.73
CA LYS A 251 13.59 -6.52 -15.06
C LYS A 251 13.89 -5.03 -15.09
N GLY A 252 14.58 -4.57 -14.05
CA GLY A 252 15.11 -3.21 -14.04
C GLY A 252 15.74 -2.85 -12.71
N HIS A 253 15.13 -3.28 -11.60
CA HIS A 253 15.58 -2.93 -10.25
C HIS A 253 16.89 -3.61 -9.86
N PHE A 254 17.76 -2.84 -9.20
CA PHE A 254 19.02 -3.33 -8.66
C PHE A 254 18.88 -3.83 -7.21
N GLY A 255 17.81 -3.43 -6.52
CA GLY A 255 17.43 -3.92 -5.19
C GLY A 255 16.02 -4.51 -5.18
N PRO A 256 15.60 -5.13 -4.07
CA PRO A 256 14.24 -5.60 -3.86
C PRO A 256 13.20 -4.53 -4.20
N ILE A 257 12.11 -4.95 -4.84
CA ILE A 257 10.97 -4.08 -5.09
C ILE A 257 10.18 -4.00 -3.78
N ASN A 258 9.98 -2.80 -3.26
CA ASN A 258 9.30 -2.57 -1.97
C ASN A 258 7.84 -2.13 -2.16
N SER A 259 7.53 -1.46 -3.26
CA SER A 259 6.19 -0.98 -3.55
C SER A 259 5.92 -1.05 -5.05
N VAL A 260 4.71 -1.47 -5.40
CA VAL A 260 4.18 -1.44 -6.77
C VAL A 260 2.82 -0.78 -6.74
N ALA A 261 2.53 0.05 -7.74
CA ALA A 261 1.24 0.70 -7.88
C ALA A 261 0.84 0.77 -9.36
N PHE A 262 -0.43 0.48 -9.64
CA PHE A 262 -1.00 0.68 -10.97
C PHE A 262 -1.57 2.08 -11.13
N HIS A 263 -1.50 2.61 -12.35
CA HIS A 263 -2.28 3.77 -12.72
C HIS A 263 -3.78 3.41 -12.74
N PRO A 264 -4.68 4.29 -12.29
CA PRO A 264 -6.13 4.01 -12.30
C PRO A 264 -6.68 3.63 -13.69
N ASP A 265 -6.12 4.21 -14.75
CA ASP A 265 -6.47 3.88 -16.14
C ASP A 265 -5.81 2.60 -16.67
N GLY A 266 -4.97 1.90 -15.89
CA GLY A 266 -4.30 0.66 -16.29
C GLY A 266 -3.25 0.79 -17.41
N LYS A 267 -2.93 2.01 -17.85
CA LYS A 267 -1.98 2.27 -18.97
C LYS A 267 -0.52 2.32 -18.55
N SER A 268 -0.25 2.49 -17.27
CA SER A 268 1.08 2.51 -16.71
C SER A 268 1.10 1.89 -15.32
N TYR A 269 2.27 1.50 -14.88
CA TYR A 269 2.50 1.08 -13.50
C TYR A 269 3.85 1.59 -13.01
N SER A 270 3.95 1.80 -11.70
CA SER A 270 5.16 2.27 -11.05
C SER A 270 5.68 1.21 -10.10
N SER A 271 7.00 1.09 -10.03
CA SER A 271 7.68 0.20 -9.09
C SER A 271 8.80 0.95 -8.39
N GLY A 272 8.82 0.87 -7.06
CA GLY A 272 9.82 1.48 -6.19
C GLY A 272 10.72 0.41 -5.61
N GLY A 273 12.03 0.55 -5.78
CA GLY A 273 13.01 -0.40 -5.26
C GLY A 273 13.83 0.16 -4.12
N GLU A 274 14.48 -0.76 -3.40
CA GLU A 274 15.50 -0.44 -2.39
C GLU A 274 16.74 0.23 -3.00
N ASP A 275 16.88 0.21 -4.34
CA ASP A 275 17.90 0.95 -5.07
C ASP A 275 17.72 2.48 -5.00
N GLY A 276 16.63 2.96 -4.41
CA GLY A 276 16.33 4.39 -4.23
C GLY A 276 15.76 5.06 -5.48
N TYR A 277 15.46 4.27 -6.52
CA TYR A 277 14.86 4.73 -7.76
C TYR A 277 13.43 4.23 -7.89
N VAL A 278 12.57 5.08 -8.47
CA VAL A 278 11.24 4.71 -8.93
C VAL A 278 11.30 4.53 -10.43
N ARG A 279 10.76 3.41 -10.92
CA ARG A 279 10.60 3.15 -12.36
C ARG A 279 9.13 3.25 -12.72
N ILE A 280 8.82 4.17 -13.62
CA ILE A 280 7.50 4.34 -14.23
C ILE A 280 7.54 3.61 -15.57
N HIS A 281 6.63 2.67 -15.77
CA HIS A 281 6.54 1.86 -16.97
C HIS A 281 5.25 2.22 -17.71
N TYR A 282 5.37 2.45 -19.01
CA TYR A 282 4.24 2.65 -19.91
C TYR A 282 4.00 1.37 -20.69
N PHE A 283 2.76 0.92 -20.74
CA PHE A 283 2.39 -0.24 -21.55
C PHE A 283 2.25 0.15 -23.02
N ASP A 284 2.87 -0.64 -23.89
CA ASP A 284 2.69 -0.51 -25.33
C ASP A 284 1.35 -1.11 -25.76
N PRO A 285 0.75 -0.65 -26.88
CA PRO A 285 -0.51 -1.21 -27.39
C PRO A 285 -0.50 -2.74 -27.55
N GLN A 286 0.66 -3.33 -27.87
CA GLN A 286 0.83 -4.79 -28.01
C GLN A 286 0.59 -5.56 -26.72
N TYR A 287 0.81 -4.94 -25.56
CA TYR A 287 0.50 -5.56 -24.27
C TYR A 287 -1.01 -5.75 -24.09
N PHE A 288 -1.80 -4.83 -24.63
CA PHE A 288 -3.27 -4.85 -24.55
C PHE A 288 -3.92 -5.79 -25.55
N GLU A 289 -3.22 -6.10 -26.64
CA GLU A 289 -3.64 -7.06 -27.66
C GLU A 289 -3.22 -8.50 -27.31
N PHE A 290 -2.45 -8.69 -26.24
CA PHE A 290 -2.00 -10.00 -25.82
C PHE A 290 -3.14 -10.79 -25.17
N GLU A 291 -3.69 -11.74 -25.92
CA GLU A 291 -4.55 -12.80 -25.39
C GLU A 291 -3.73 -14.07 -25.17
N PHE A 292 -3.99 -14.75 -24.05
CA PHE A 292 -3.43 -16.08 -23.83
C PHE A 292 -4.00 -17.06 -24.86
N GLU A 293 -3.15 -17.72 -25.62
CA GLU A 293 -3.57 -18.91 -26.38
C GLU A 293 -3.92 -20.00 -25.37
N ALA A 294 -5.22 -20.34 -25.30
CA ALA A 294 -5.79 -21.34 -24.40
C ALA A 294 -5.47 -22.79 -24.81
#